data_AF-A0AAW9K9X5-F1
#
_entry.id   AF-A0AAW9K9X5-F1
#
_cell.length_a   1.000
_cell.length_b   1.000
_cell.length_c   1.000
_cell.angle_alpha   90.00
_cell.angle_beta   90.00
_cell.angle_gamma   90.00
#
_symmetry.space_group_name_H-M   'P 1'
#
loop_
_entity.id
_entity.type
_entity.pdbx_description
1 polymer ?
#
loop_
_entity_poly.entity_id
_entity_poly.type
_entity_poly.pdbx_seq_one_letter_code
_entity_poly.pdbx_strand_id
1 'polypeptide(L)'
;YQDKLRSVLASGKLPDIFHGLRVSEANKMGNDGAFAKINEHLDVLPNFKRMYTEELPWVMKSYSSDDGNMYTWPIQSFARDVNHGFLYRKDIFDKHGIKEWTNTDEFYDALKKLKEIYPNSYPYASKTKDFI
;
A
#
# COMPACT_ATOMS: atom_id res chain seq x y z
N TYR A 1 5.32 -10.18 14.30
CA TYR A 1 4.69 -8.89 14.69
C TYR A 1 3.21 -9.08 14.91
N GLN A 2 2.47 -9.59 13.92
CA GLN A 2 1.02 -9.84 14.02
C GLN A 2 0.60 -10.75 15.19
N ASP A 3 1.38 -11.80 15.52
CA ASP A 3 1.05 -12.68 16.65
C ASP A 3 1.16 -11.98 18.01
N LYS A 4 2.12 -11.06 18.16
CA LYS A 4 2.24 -10.23 19.36
C LYS A 4 1.08 -9.25 19.47
N LEU A 5 0.67 -8.64 18.34
CA LEU A 5 -0.48 -7.75 18.28
C LEU A 5 -1.76 -8.48 18.73
N ARG A 6 -2.02 -9.67 18.19
CA ARG A 6 -3.15 -10.51 18.58
C ARG A 6 -3.13 -10.87 20.07
N SER A 7 -1.95 -11.18 20.62
CA SER A 7 -1.81 -11.47 22.05
C SER A 7 -2.13 -10.26 22.93
N VAL A 8 -1.70 -9.05 22.54
CA VAL A 8 -2.04 -7.81 23.27
C VAL A 8 -3.54 -7.55 23.22
N LEU A 9 -4.17 -7.67 22.05
CA LEU A 9 -5.62 -7.49 21.90
C LEU A 9 -6.43 -8.48 22.75
N ALA A 10 -6.04 -9.77 22.74
CA ALA A 10 -6.72 -10.81 23.51
C ALA A 10 -6.56 -10.67 25.03
N SER A 11 -5.55 -9.92 25.50
CA SER A 11 -5.30 -9.73 26.93
C SER A 11 -6.29 -8.78 27.62
N GLY A 12 -7.05 -7.98 26.85
CA GLY A 12 -7.92 -6.94 27.37
C GLY A 12 -7.18 -5.75 28.01
N LYS A 13 -5.85 -5.79 28.08
CA LYS A 13 -4.99 -4.72 28.62
C LYS A 13 -4.31 -4.00 27.46
N LEU A 14 -5.07 -3.18 26.76
CA LEU A 14 -4.54 -2.34 25.70
C LEU A 14 -3.59 -1.29 26.28
N PRO A 15 -2.46 -0.99 25.63
CA PRO A 15 -1.65 0.17 25.97
C PRO A 15 -2.40 1.45 25.62
N ASP A 16 -1.98 2.58 26.19
CA ASP A 16 -2.62 3.88 25.95
C ASP A 16 -2.62 4.28 24.46
N ILE A 17 -1.54 3.95 23.76
CA ILE A 17 -1.38 4.17 22.31
C ILE A 17 -0.81 2.90 21.70
N PHE A 18 -1.43 2.43 20.62
CA PHE A 18 -0.92 1.33 19.81
C PHE A 18 -1.06 1.65 18.32
N HIS A 19 -0.27 0.96 17.51
CA HIS A 19 -0.31 1.06 16.06
C HIS A 19 -0.07 -0.33 15.44
N GLY A 20 -0.40 -0.49 14.16
CA GLY A 20 -0.09 -1.69 13.38
C GLY A 20 -1.28 -2.60 13.04
N LEU A 21 -2.49 -2.23 13.45
CA LEU A 21 -3.71 -2.84 12.92
C LEU A 21 -3.96 -2.38 11.49
N ARG A 22 -4.58 -3.26 10.70
CA ARG A 22 -5.22 -2.84 9.46
C ARG A 22 -6.39 -1.91 9.79
N VAL A 23 -6.70 -0.98 8.89
CA VAL A 23 -7.83 -0.04 9.06
C VAL A 23 -9.13 -0.79 9.36
N SER A 24 -9.40 -1.90 8.67
CA SER A 24 -10.60 -2.72 8.90
C SER A 24 -10.65 -3.34 10.30
N GLU A 25 -9.52 -3.76 10.86
CA GLU A 25 -9.44 -4.31 12.22
C GLU A 25 -9.64 -3.19 13.25
N ALA A 26 -9.00 -2.04 13.04
CA ALA A 26 -9.17 -0.87 13.89
C ALA A 26 -10.63 -0.39 13.91
N ASN A 27 -11.28 -0.32 12.76
CA ASN A 27 -12.68 0.10 12.62
C ASN A 27 -13.63 -0.87 13.33
N LYS A 28 -13.44 -2.18 13.18
CA LYS A 28 -14.27 -3.17 13.86
C LYS A 28 -14.19 -3.01 15.38
N MET A 29 -12.97 -2.95 15.91
CA MET A 29 -12.76 -2.83 17.36
C MET A 29 -13.18 -1.46 17.91
N GLY A 30 -12.98 -0.40 17.14
CA GLY A 30 -13.44 0.95 17.47
C GLY A 30 -14.96 1.02 17.60
N ASN A 31 -15.69 0.40 16.66
CA ASN A 31 -17.15 0.29 16.73
C ASN A 31 -17.62 -0.51 17.96
N ASP A 32 -16.84 -1.49 18.40
CA ASP A 32 -17.07 -2.24 19.66
C ASP A 32 -16.69 -1.43 20.91
N GLY A 33 -16.19 -0.19 20.76
CA GLY A 33 -15.85 0.72 21.85
C GLY A 33 -14.42 0.56 22.39
N ALA A 34 -13.56 -0.20 21.72
CA ALA A 34 -12.20 -0.46 22.20
C ALA A 34 -11.26 0.75 22.08
N PHE A 35 -11.56 1.70 21.18
CA PHE A 35 -10.66 2.82 20.84
C PHE A 35 -11.40 4.16 20.87
N ALA A 36 -10.66 5.22 21.20
CA ALA A 36 -11.17 6.59 21.11
C ALA A 36 -11.37 7.02 19.65
N LYS A 37 -12.39 7.84 19.42
CA LYS A 37 -12.70 8.43 18.12
C LYS A 37 -11.85 9.69 17.92
N ILE A 38 -10.81 9.60 17.11
CA ILE A 38 -9.84 10.69 16.91
C ILE A 38 -10.54 11.96 16.40
N ASN A 39 -11.54 11.79 15.54
CA ASN A 39 -12.30 12.89 14.93
C ASN A 39 -13.22 13.65 15.90
N GLU A 40 -13.47 13.15 17.12
CA GLU A 40 -14.16 13.91 18.16
C GLU A 40 -13.25 14.97 18.83
N HIS A 41 -11.93 14.91 18.59
CA HIS A 41 -10.92 15.78 19.22
C HIS A 41 -10.26 16.75 18.21
N LEU A 42 -10.91 17.05 17.09
CA LEU A 42 -10.33 17.90 16.03
C LEU A 42 -10.09 19.35 16.45
N ASP A 43 -10.77 19.82 17.49
CA ASP A 43 -10.62 21.14 18.10
C ASP A 43 -9.23 21.33 18.74
N VAL A 44 -8.70 20.28 19.37
CA VAL A 44 -7.37 20.26 20.00
C VAL A 44 -6.28 19.72 19.07
N LEU A 45 -6.62 19.29 17.86
CA LEU A 45 -5.70 18.73 16.87
C LEU A 45 -5.61 19.59 15.59
N PRO A 46 -5.15 20.85 15.66
CA PRO A 46 -5.22 21.79 14.54
C PRO A 46 -4.41 21.34 13.30
N ASN A 47 -3.24 20.72 13.51
CA ASN A 47 -2.43 20.19 12.42
C ASN A 47 -3.10 18.99 11.75
N PHE A 48 -3.71 18.10 12.55
CA PHE A 48 -4.44 16.95 12.03
C PHE A 48 -5.65 17.41 11.21
N LYS A 49 -6.43 18.34 11.77
CA LYS A 49 -7.61 18.92 11.11
C LYS A 49 -7.23 19.50 9.75
N ARG A 50 -6.24 20.39 9.71
CA ARG A 50 -5.77 21.00 8.46
C ARG A 50 -5.33 19.94 7.45
N MET A 51 -4.46 19.01 7.85
CA MET A 51 -3.92 18.02 6.91
C MET A 51 -4.96 17.02 6.40
N TYR A 52 -5.79 16.44 7.27
CA TYR A 52 -6.61 15.28 6.92
C TYR A 52 -8.07 15.59 6.64
N THR A 53 -8.59 16.73 7.12
CA THR A 53 -9.98 17.13 6.86
C THR A 53 -10.09 18.21 5.79
N GLU A 54 -9.06 19.06 5.63
CA GLU A 54 -9.08 20.20 4.70
C GLU A 54 -8.20 19.94 3.47
N GLU A 55 -6.92 19.59 3.66
CA GLU A 55 -5.96 19.39 2.55
C GLU A 55 -6.09 18.01 1.88
N LEU A 56 -6.39 16.96 2.66
CA LEU A 56 -6.48 15.57 2.18
C LEU A 56 -7.81 14.92 2.57
N PRO A 57 -8.98 15.46 2.15
CA PRO A 57 -10.29 14.98 2.62
C PRO A 57 -10.57 13.51 2.27
N TRP A 58 -9.87 12.94 1.28
CA TRP A 58 -9.95 11.51 0.96
C TRP A 58 -9.46 10.62 2.12
N VAL A 59 -8.59 11.13 3.01
CA VAL A 59 -8.09 10.38 4.16
C VAL A 59 -9.21 10.05 5.13
N MET A 60 -10.08 11.02 5.46
CA MET A 60 -11.26 10.74 6.29
C MET A 60 -12.12 9.65 5.66
N LYS A 61 -12.35 9.71 4.35
CA LYS A 61 -13.12 8.68 3.63
C LYS A 61 -12.47 7.30 3.66
N SER A 62 -11.15 7.21 3.58
CA SER A 62 -10.41 5.94 3.51
C SER A 62 -10.11 5.32 4.86
N TYR A 63 -10.09 6.10 5.93
CA TYR A 63 -9.67 5.67 7.26
C TYR A 63 -10.79 5.66 8.31
N SER A 64 -11.94 6.28 8.03
CA SER A 64 -13.10 6.17 8.91
C SER A 64 -13.86 4.85 8.74
N SER A 65 -14.54 4.43 9.79
CA SER A 65 -15.54 3.36 9.79
C SER A 65 -16.85 3.79 9.13
N ASP A 66 -17.76 2.83 8.94
CA ASP A 66 -19.07 3.05 8.30
C ASP A 66 -19.97 4.04 9.06
N ASP A 67 -19.73 4.24 10.36
CA ASP A 67 -20.39 5.24 11.20
C ASP A 67 -19.70 6.64 11.14
N GLY A 68 -18.66 6.78 10.32
CA GLY A 68 -17.91 8.02 10.10
C GLY A 68 -16.76 8.27 11.08
N ASN A 69 -16.56 7.42 12.09
CA ASN A 69 -15.53 7.62 13.11
C ASN A 69 -14.15 7.12 12.68
N MET A 70 -13.09 7.77 13.16
CA MET A 70 -11.72 7.38 12.87
C MET A 70 -11.03 6.85 14.13
N TYR A 71 -10.55 5.61 14.06
CA TYR A 71 -9.93 4.90 15.19
C TYR A 71 -8.44 4.63 15.01
N THR A 72 -7.83 5.16 13.95
CA THR A 72 -6.41 4.98 13.66
C THR A 72 -5.80 6.26 13.14
N TRP A 73 -4.54 6.50 13.48
CA TRP A 73 -3.80 7.66 12.98
C TRP A 73 -3.37 7.40 11.52
N PRO A 74 -3.81 8.21 10.54
CA PRO A 74 -3.46 7.97 9.14
C PRO A 74 -1.96 8.14 8.89
N ILE A 75 -1.39 7.29 8.02
CA ILE A 75 -0.02 7.46 7.54
C ILE A 75 -0.11 8.14 6.18
N GLN A 76 0.25 9.42 6.15
CA GLN A 76 0.46 10.09 4.87
C GLN A 76 1.85 9.77 4.36
N SER A 77 1.92 8.94 3.32
CA SER A 77 3.15 8.82 2.55
C SER A 77 3.25 10.06 1.67
N PHE A 78 4.35 10.82 1.79
CA PHE A 78 4.69 11.87 0.82
C PHE A 78 4.58 11.28 -0.59
N ALA A 79 3.86 11.99 -1.45
CA ALA A 79 3.39 11.58 -2.77
C ALA A 79 4.32 10.59 -3.49
N ARG A 80 3.89 9.33 -3.56
CA ARG A 80 4.36 8.40 -4.60
C ARG A 80 3.25 8.27 -5.62
N ASP A 81 3.30 9.08 -6.67
CA ASP A 81 2.37 8.96 -7.80
C ASP A 81 2.54 7.62 -8.52
N VAL A 82 3.75 7.04 -8.43
CA VAL A 82 4.09 5.74 -9.00
C VAL A 82 4.84 4.91 -7.97
N ASN A 83 4.33 3.72 -7.67
CA ASN A 83 4.98 2.77 -6.74
C ASN A 83 5.77 1.67 -7.46
N HIS A 84 5.45 1.39 -8.72
CA HIS A 84 6.09 0.37 -9.55
C HIS A 84 6.25 0.86 -10.98
N GLY A 85 7.39 0.53 -11.59
CA GLY A 85 7.66 0.76 -13.00
C GLY A 85 8.30 -0.48 -13.62
N PHE A 86 8.25 -0.58 -14.94
CA PHE A 86 9.00 -1.60 -15.66
C PHE A 86 10.47 -1.24 -15.71
N LEU A 87 11.32 -2.24 -15.48
CA LEU A 87 12.75 -2.16 -15.70
C LEU A 87 13.12 -3.26 -16.69
N TYR A 88 14.05 -2.96 -17.59
CA TYR A 88 14.51 -3.91 -18.59
C TYR A 88 16.03 -3.89 -18.72
N ARG A 89 16.58 -4.95 -19.31
CA ARG A 89 18.02 -5.09 -19.54
C ARG A 89 18.41 -4.42 -20.86
N LYS A 90 18.66 -3.11 -20.78
CA LYS A 90 19.06 -2.29 -21.93
C LYS A 90 20.26 -2.85 -22.69
N ASP A 91 21.26 -3.33 -21.97
CA ASP A 91 22.45 -3.96 -22.55
C ASP A 91 22.13 -5.22 -23.37
N ILE A 92 21.16 -6.02 -22.93
CA ILE A 92 20.70 -7.21 -23.66
C ILE A 92 19.89 -6.81 -24.89
N PHE A 93 19.04 -5.78 -24.77
CA PHE A 93 18.26 -5.26 -25.89
C PHE A 93 19.18 -4.72 -26.99
N ASP A 94 20.14 -3.87 -26.62
CA ASP A 94 21.11 -3.29 -27.55
C ASP A 94 21.96 -4.37 -28.24
N LYS A 95 22.45 -5.36 -27.47
CA LYS A 95 23.27 -6.48 -27.99
C LYS A 95 22.54 -7.29 -29.08
N HIS A 96 21.22 -7.44 -28.96
CA HIS A 96 20.41 -8.26 -29.86
C HIS A 96 19.52 -7.45 -30.80
N GLY A 97 19.73 -6.12 -30.87
CA GLY A 97 18.95 -5.21 -31.70
C GLY A 97 17.45 -5.27 -31.41
N ILE A 98 17.07 -5.42 -30.14
CA ILE A 98 15.66 -5.39 -29.70
C ILE A 98 15.32 -3.94 -29.37
N LYS A 99 14.24 -3.42 -29.94
CA LYS A 99 13.76 -2.06 -29.65
C LYS A 99 13.01 -2.03 -28.33
N GLU A 100 13.02 -0.89 -27.66
CA GLU A 100 12.12 -0.61 -26.54
C GLU A 100 10.67 -0.71 -27.00
N TRP A 101 9.80 -1.23 -26.15
CA TRP A 101 8.38 -1.39 -26.46
C TRP A 101 7.60 -0.14 -26.10
N THR A 102 6.57 0.14 -26.88
CA THR A 102 5.62 1.25 -26.68
C THR A 102 4.19 0.75 -26.48
N ASN A 103 3.95 -0.54 -26.71
CA ASN A 103 2.66 -1.21 -26.52
C ASN A 103 2.86 -2.68 -26.07
N THR A 104 1.75 -3.37 -25.82
CA THR A 104 1.76 -4.73 -25.27
C THR A 104 2.23 -5.79 -26.27
N ASP A 105 1.96 -5.60 -27.55
CA ASP A 105 2.35 -6.56 -28.59
C ASP A 105 3.87 -6.53 -28.80
N GLU A 106 4.45 -5.33 -28.88
CA GLU A 106 5.90 -5.13 -28.91
C GLU A 106 6.60 -5.68 -27.67
N PHE A 107 5.98 -5.53 -26.49
CA PHE A 107 6.49 -6.09 -25.25
C PHE A 107 6.54 -7.63 -25.32
N TYR A 108 5.45 -8.26 -25.77
CA TYR A 108 5.38 -9.71 -25.94
C TYR A 108 6.43 -10.23 -26.93
N ASP A 109 6.57 -9.58 -28.08
CA ASP A 109 7.54 -9.95 -29.11
C ASP A 109 8.99 -9.82 -28.60
N ALA A 110 9.28 -8.77 -27.82
CA ALA A 110 10.57 -8.62 -27.15
C ALA A 110 10.85 -9.78 -26.17
N LEU A 111 9.88 -10.15 -25.34
CA LEU A 111 10.02 -11.27 -24.41
C LEU A 111 10.19 -12.61 -25.14
N LYS A 112 9.45 -12.84 -26.23
CA LYS A 112 9.55 -14.04 -27.05
C LYS A 112 10.95 -14.18 -27.67
N LYS A 113 11.47 -13.10 -28.26
CA LYS A 113 12.83 -13.08 -28.81
C LYS A 113 13.89 -13.36 -27.74
N LEU A 114 13.72 -12.79 -26.54
CA LEU A 114 14.62 -13.10 -25.41
C LEU A 114 14.54 -14.56 -24.98
N LYS A 115 13.36 -15.19 -25.01
CA LYS A 115 13.19 -16.61 -24.69
C LYS A 115 13.85 -17.52 -25.73
N GLU A 116 13.77 -17.16 -27.00
CA GLU A 116 14.45 -17.89 -28.08
C GLU A 116 15.98 -17.83 -27.94
N ILE A 117 16.53 -16.65 -27.62
CA ILE A 117 17.98 -16.46 -27.44
C ILE A 117 18.47 -17.09 -26.12
N TYR A 118 17.67 -17.02 -25.06
CA TYR A 118 18.00 -17.52 -23.73
C TYR A 118 16.93 -18.52 -23.24
N PRO A 119 16.90 -19.76 -23.78
CA PRO A 119 15.83 -20.73 -23.53
C PRO A 119 15.69 -21.14 -22.06
N ASN A 120 16.78 -21.07 -21.28
CA ASN A 120 16.78 -21.40 -19.86
C ASN A 120 16.44 -20.21 -18.94
N SER A 121 16.15 -19.03 -19.50
CA SER A 121 15.80 -17.83 -18.74
C SER A 121 14.29 -17.57 -18.73
N TYR A 122 13.85 -16.78 -17.75
CA TYR A 122 12.51 -16.17 -17.71
C TYR A 122 12.65 -14.68 -18.03
N PRO A 123 12.21 -14.22 -19.21
CA PRO A 123 12.47 -12.85 -19.67
C PRO A 123 11.62 -11.79 -18.93
N TYR A 124 10.62 -12.23 -18.16
CA TYR A 124 9.78 -11.37 -17.34
C TYR A 124 9.71 -11.94 -15.91
N ALA A 125 9.86 -11.05 -14.93
CA ALA A 125 9.71 -11.36 -13.52
C ALA A 125 9.07 -10.17 -12.78
N SER A 126 8.20 -10.47 -11.83
CA SER A 126 7.62 -9.53 -10.87
C SER A 126 8.11 -9.85 -9.46
N LYS A 127 8.30 -8.81 -8.66
CA LYS A 127 8.68 -8.92 -7.24
C LYS A 127 7.59 -9.64 -6.42
N THR A 128 6.33 -9.53 -6.83
CA THR A 128 5.22 -10.29 -6.24
C THR A 128 5.13 -11.63 -6.97
N LYS A 129 5.59 -12.69 -6.32
CA LYS A 129 5.54 -14.06 -6.85
C LYS A 129 4.13 -14.58 -7.14
N ASP A 130 3.10 -13.87 -6.70
CA ASP A 130 1.71 -14.33 -6.74
C ASP A 130 1.05 -14.21 -8.13
N PHE A 131 1.68 -13.59 -9.13
CA PHE A 131 1.06 -13.32 -10.44
C PHE A 131 2.00 -13.53 -11.64
N ILE A 132 2.80 -14.59 -11.64
CA ILE A 132 3.56 -15.03 -12.84
C ILE A 132 3.26 -16.50 -13.11
#